data_AF-A0A452QDW4-F1
#
_entry.id   AF-A0A452QDW4-F1
#
_cell.length_a   1.000
_cell.length_b   1.000
_cell.length_c   1.000
_cell.angle_alpha   90.00
_cell.angle_beta   90.00
_cell.angle_gamma   90.00
#
_symmetry.space_group_name_H-M   'P 1'
#
loop_
_entity.id
_entity.type
_entity.pdbx_description
1 polymer ?
#
loop_
_entity_poly.entity_id
_entity_poly.type
_entity_poly.pdbx_seq_one_letter_code
_entity_poly.pdbx_strand_id
1 'polypeptide(L)'
;VGGLLVAIAVEHWNLHKRIALRVLLIIGVRPALLLLGFMLVTAFLSMWISNTATTAMMVPIAHAVLQQLHKRPTGKDVEEGCDNPTFELQEASSQKEEPKLAEKDSGQVLPAPAASPEPTGQQQEQLRFSQGMSLCVCYAASIGGIATLTGTTPNLVLQGQVNSLFPQNGNVVNFASWFGFAFPTMAILLLLSWLWLQILFLGFNFRKNFGFGGQAQERAQAAFRVIQTEHKRLGPMSFAEKAVSVLFVTLVVLWFTREPGFFLGWGNLAFPDEEGNSMASDATVAIFIGVILFLVPSDIPGLTQDPENPGRLKAPPALLNWKIVNEKMPWNIVILLGGGFALAKGSEVRGPRPLPRLWEGDPVA
;
A
#
# COMPACT_ATOMS: atom_id res chain seq x y z
N VAL A 1 -5.78 -4.74 14.22
CA VAL A 1 -6.56 -5.81 13.55
C VAL A 1 -7.68 -5.24 12.68
N GLY A 2 -8.64 -4.46 13.22
CA GLY A 2 -9.74 -3.89 12.42
C GLY A 2 -9.31 -3.13 11.16
N GLY A 3 -8.31 -2.24 11.27
CA GLY A 3 -7.78 -1.51 10.10
C GLY A 3 -7.18 -2.44 9.02
N LEU A 4 -6.54 -3.53 9.43
CA LEU A 4 -6.01 -4.55 8.51
C LEU A 4 -7.13 -5.32 7.81
N LEU A 5 -8.24 -5.63 8.50
CA LEU A 5 -9.40 -6.28 7.88
C LEU A 5 -9.98 -5.44 6.74
N VAL A 6 -10.10 -4.13 6.97
CA VAL A 6 -10.62 -3.19 5.96
C VAL A 6 -9.65 -3.06 4.79
N ALA A 7 -8.34 -2.99 5.06
CA ALA A 7 -7.31 -3.01 4.02
C ALA A 7 -7.39 -4.29 3.15
N ILE A 8 -7.55 -5.46 3.78
CA ILE A 8 -7.72 -6.74 3.08
C ILE A 8 -8.99 -6.74 2.23
N ALA A 9 -10.09 -6.14 2.69
CA ALA A 9 -11.32 -6.03 1.90
C ALA A 9 -11.14 -5.12 0.67
N VAL A 10 -10.50 -3.96 0.83
CA VAL A 10 -10.15 -3.04 -0.27
C VAL A 10 -9.22 -3.72 -1.29
N GLU A 11 -8.33 -4.58 -0.81
CA GLU A 11 -7.44 -5.39 -1.65
C GLU A 11 -8.21 -6.47 -2.41
N HIS A 12 -9.00 -7.28 -1.70
CA HIS A 12 -9.74 -8.41 -2.27
C HIS A 12 -10.68 -7.99 -3.41
N TRP A 13 -11.32 -6.83 -3.29
CA TRP A 13 -12.24 -6.31 -4.30
C TRP A 13 -11.55 -5.44 -5.37
N ASN A 14 -10.21 -5.42 -5.44
CA ASN A 14 -9.44 -4.66 -6.43
C ASN A 14 -9.78 -3.15 -6.49
N LEU A 15 -10.39 -2.61 -5.44
CA LEU A 15 -10.83 -1.22 -5.39
C LEU A 15 -9.62 -0.27 -5.48
N HIS A 16 -8.55 -0.63 -4.78
CA HIS A 16 -7.26 0.05 -4.82
C HIS A 16 -6.71 0.17 -6.26
N LYS A 17 -6.76 -0.90 -7.06
CA LYS A 17 -6.31 -0.90 -8.47
C LYS A 17 -7.16 0.04 -9.34
N ARG A 18 -8.48 0.08 -9.11
CA ARG A 18 -9.38 1.02 -9.82
C ARG A 18 -9.04 2.48 -9.49
N ILE A 19 -8.85 2.80 -8.22
CA ILE A 19 -8.49 4.16 -7.78
C ILE A 19 -7.12 4.54 -8.36
N ALA A 20 -6.14 3.65 -8.27
CA ALA A 20 -4.80 3.83 -8.80
C ALA A 20 -4.79 4.16 -10.29
N LEU A 21 -5.46 3.35 -11.11
CA LEU A 21 -5.52 3.58 -12.56
C LEU A 21 -6.28 4.86 -12.91
N ARG A 22 -7.36 5.20 -12.19
CA ARG A 22 -8.06 6.48 -12.40
C ARG A 22 -7.17 7.68 -12.12
N VAL A 23 -6.40 7.65 -11.03
CA VAL A 23 -5.48 8.74 -10.69
C VAL A 23 -4.36 8.86 -11.73
N LEU A 24 -3.79 7.74 -12.18
CA LEU A 24 -2.80 7.74 -13.27
C LEU A 24 -3.36 8.32 -14.58
N LEU A 25 -4.63 8.08 -14.89
CA LEU A 25 -5.28 8.66 -16.07
C LEU A 25 -5.48 10.19 -15.94
N ILE A 26 -5.70 10.71 -14.73
CA ILE A 26 -5.91 12.14 -14.49
C ILE A 26 -4.59 12.93 -14.57
N ILE A 27 -3.51 12.40 -14.01
CA ILE A 27 -2.20 13.08 -13.92
C ILE A 27 -1.55 13.27 -15.30
N GLY A 28 -1.91 12.44 -16.28
CA GLY A 28 -1.39 12.49 -17.64
C GLY A 28 -0.03 11.83 -17.79
N VAL A 29 0.52 11.88 -19.00
CA VAL A 29 1.54 10.92 -19.47
C VAL A 29 2.91 11.51 -19.81
N ARG A 30 3.20 12.74 -19.40
CA ARG A 30 4.56 13.28 -19.56
C ARG A 30 5.54 12.47 -18.68
N PRO A 31 6.78 12.18 -19.12
CA PRO A 31 7.71 11.32 -18.36
C PRO A 31 7.89 11.74 -16.89
N ALA A 32 8.06 13.05 -16.64
CA ALA A 32 8.18 13.60 -15.30
C ALA A 32 6.88 13.49 -14.47
N LEU A 33 5.72 13.70 -15.11
CA LEU A 33 4.40 13.57 -14.48
C LEU A 33 3.99 12.11 -14.28
N LEU A 34 4.49 11.21 -15.13
CA LEU A 34 4.26 9.78 -15.02
C LEU A 34 4.99 9.25 -13.78
N LEU A 35 6.26 9.61 -13.57
CA LEU A 35 6.97 9.30 -12.32
C LEU A 35 6.24 9.88 -11.10
N LEU A 36 5.81 11.14 -11.17
CA LEU A 36 5.02 11.76 -10.10
C LEU A 36 3.72 11.00 -9.85
N GLY A 37 3.02 10.60 -10.91
CA GLY A 37 1.77 9.86 -10.82
C GLY A 37 1.94 8.49 -10.19
N PHE A 38 2.97 7.75 -10.59
CA PHE A 38 3.31 6.49 -9.94
C PHE A 38 3.67 6.70 -8.47
N MET A 39 4.45 7.73 -8.12
CA MET A 39 4.78 8.03 -6.72
C MET A 39 3.54 8.41 -5.90
N LEU A 40 2.68 9.30 -6.42
CA LEU A 40 1.46 9.73 -5.73
C LEU A 40 0.49 8.57 -5.50
N VAL A 41 0.28 7.75 -6.52
CA VAL A 41 -0.61 6.59 -6.42
C VAL A 41 -0.04 5.56 -5.46
N THR A 42 1.25 5.25 -5.59
CA THR A 42 1.90 4.29 -4.68
C THR A 42 1.86 4.78 -3.24
N ALA A 43 2.16 6.06 -3.00
CA ALA A 43 2.09 6.64 -1.66
C ALA A 43 0.67 6.60 -1.10
N PHE A 44 -0.33 6.97 -1.90
CA PHE A 44 -1.74 6.91 -1.49
C PHE A 44 -2.19 5.49 -1.13
N LEU A 45 -1.85 4.49 -1.96
CA LEU A 45 -2.16 3.09 -1.66
C LEU A 45 -1.48 2.62 -0.36
N SER A 46 -0.22 3.01 -0.16
CA SER A 46 0.57 2.63 1.02
C SER A 46 0.10 3.29 2.32
N MET A 47 -0.76 4.31 2.26
CA MET A 47 -1.42 4.85 3.46
C MET A 47 -2.42 3.85 4.07
N TRP A 48 -2.93 2.91 3.27
CA TRP A 48 -4.03 2.04 3.67
C TRP A 48 -3.63 0.57 3.62
N ILE A 49 -2.73 0.23 2.72
CA ILE A 49 -2.21 -1.12 2.47
C ILE A 49 -0.75 -1.16 2.94
N SER A 50 -0.26 -2.34 3.32
CA SER A 50 1.15 -2.48 3.70
C SER A 50 2.11 -2.08 2.58
N ASN A 51 3.27 -1.51 2.93
CA ASN A 51 4.30 -1.08 1.97
C ASN A 51 4.73 -2.20 1.03
N THR A 52 4.87 -3.42 1.56
CA THR A 52 5.28 -4.61 0.80
C THR A 52 4.23 -5.00 -0.23
N ALA A 53 2.94 -5.08 0.16
CA ALA A 53 1.86 -5.41 -0.77
C ALA A 53 1.69 -4.32 -1.84
N THR A 54 1.76 -3.05 -1.44
CA THR A 54 1.69 -1.91 -2.37
C THR A 54 2.81 -1.96 -3.41
N THR A 55 4.05 -2.25 -2.98
CA THR A 55 5.20 -2.39 -3.89
C THR A 55 5.02 -3.58 -4.82
N ALA A 56 4.62 -4.74 -4.30
CA ALA A 56 4.39 -5.95 -5.08
C ALA A 56 3.32 -5.76 -6.17
N MET A 57 2.32 -4.92 -5.93
CA MET A 57 1.28 -4.58 -6.91
C MET A 57 1.75 -3.54 -7.92
N MET A 58 2.43 -2.48 -7.47
CA MET A 58 2.77 -1.32 -8.30
C MET A 58 3.99 -1.57 -9.20
N VAL A 59 4.95 -2.40 -8.78
CA VAL A 59 6.17 -2.69 -9.57
C VAL A 59 5.84 -3.38 -10.91
N PRO A 60 5.01 -4.44 -10.98
CA PRO A 60 4.62 -5.04 -12.26
C PRO A 60 3.86 -4.07 -13.16
N ILE A 61 2.99 -3.21 -12.60
CA ILE A 61 2.26 -2.19 -13.36
C ILE A 61 3.23 -1.17 -13.95
N ALA A 62 4.18 -0.68 -13.13
CA ALA A 62 5.23 0.22 -13.58
C ALA A 62 6.06 -0.41 -14.70
N HIS A 63 6.44 -1.69 -14.56
CA HIS A 63 7.20 -2.41 -15.57
C HIS A 63 6.41 -2.62 -16.87
N ALA A 64 5.12 -2.95 -16.79
CA ALA A 64 4.26 -3.09 -17.98
C ALA A 64 4.13 -1.76 -18.75
N VAL A 65 4.02 -0.64 -18.02
CA VAL A 65 4.00 0.69 -18.63
C VAL A 65 5.37 1.06 -19.24
N LEU A 66 6.47 0.71 -18.57
CA LEU A 66 7.83 0.89 -19.09
C LEU A 66 8.09 0.11 -20.37
N GLN A 67 7.70 -1.16 -20.42
CA GLN A 67 7.88 -2.00 -21.61
C GLN A 67 7.18 -1.40 -22.83
N GLN A 68 5.97 -0.86 -22.62
CA GLN A 68 5.19 -0.20 -23.67
C GLN A 68 5.81 1.14 -24.09
N LEU A 69 6.47 1.84 -23.17
CA LEU A 69 7.24 3.05 -23.48
C LEU A 69 8.49 2.76 -24.33
N HIS A 70 9.07 1.57 -24.18
CA HIS A 70 10.29 1.15 -24.86
C HIS A 70 10.05 0.44 -26.20
N LYS A 71 8.84 -0.05 -26.47
CA LYS A 71 8.47 -0.59 -27.79
C LYS A 71 8.57 0.53 -28.84
N ARG A 72 9.51 0.39 -29.79
CA ARG A 72 9.58 1.28 -30.96
C ARG A 72 8.34 1.04 -31.83
N PRO A 73 7.77 2.07 -32.48
CA PRO A 73 6.83 1.87 -33.57
C PRO A 73 7.63 1.35 -34.77
N THR A 74 7.99 0.07 -34.78
CA THR A 74 8.33 -0.59 -36.03
C THR A 74 7.02 -0.74 -36.79
N GLY A 75 6.85 0.08 -37.82
CA GLY A 75 5.67 0.06 -38.68
C GLY A 75 5.52 -1.31 -39.33
N LYS A 76 4.61 -2.10 -38.76
CA LYS A 76 3.93 -3.32 -39.23
C LYS A 76 3.54 -4.02 -37.94
N ASP A 77 2.35 -3.71 -37.44
CA ASP A 77 1.54 -4.46 -36.46
C ASP A 77 0.27 -3.61 -36.19
N VAL A 78 -0.40 -3.22 -37.27
CA VAL A 78 -1.84 -2.92 -37.21
C VAL A 78 -2.46 -4.20 -37.72
N GLU A 79 -3.32 -4.82 -36.89
CA GLU A 79 -3.89 -6.17 -37.06
C GLU A 79 -3.05 -7.30 -36.46
N GLU A 80 -2.95 -7.33 -35.13
CA GLU A 80 -3.24 -8.56 -34.37
C GLU A 80 -3.42 -8.17 -32.90
N GLY A 81 -4.52 -8.64 -32.30
CA GLY A 81 -4.73 -8.54 -30.86
C GLY A 81 -3.68 -9.40 -30.16
N CYS A 82 -2.53 -8.84 -29.85
CA CYS A 82 -1.52 -9.54 -29.09
C CYS A 82 -1.96 -9.65 -27.62
N ASP A 83 -2.58 -10.78 -27.32
CA ASP A 83 -2.68 -11.36 -26.00
C ASP A 83 -1.31 -11.28 -25.32
N ASN A 84 -1.24 -10.50 -24.24
CA ASN A 84 -0.02 -10.20 -23.53
C ASN A 84 0.09 -11.20 -22.36
N PRO A 85 0.93 -12.24 -22.40
CA PRO A 85 1.08 -13.18 -21.28
C PRO A 85 1.83 -12.57 -20.08
N THR A 86 2.25 -11.30 -20.17
CA THR A 86 2.98 -10.60 -19.09
C THR A 86 2.05 -10.10 -17.96
N PHE A 87 0.73 -10.30 -18.08
CA PHE A 87 -0.25 -9.86 -17.09
C PHE A 87 -0.97 -10.99 -16.35
N GLU A 88 -0.56 -12.25 -16.56
CA GLU A 88 -0.92 -13.33 -15.64
C GLU A 88 -0.20 -13.05 -14.31
N LEU A 89 -0.93 -12.36 -13.44
CA LEU A 89 -0.51 -11.98 -12.10
C LEU A 89 -0.17 -13.25 -11.32
N GLN A 90 1.10 -13.36 -10.95
CA GLN A 90 1.52 -14.21 -9.85
C GLN A 90 0.93 -13.61 -8.57
N GLU A 91 -0.28 -14.05 -8.21
CA GLU A 91 -0.77 -13.90 -6.85
C GLU A 91 0.27 -14.56 -5.95
N ALA A 92 0.95 -13.75 -5.13
CA ALA A 92 1.88 -14.24 -4.12
C ALA A 92 1.09 -14.96 -3.02
N SER A 93 0.64 -16.18 -3.28
CA SER A 93 0.28 -17.13 -2.23
C SER A 93 1.55 -17.43 -1.45
N SER A 94 1.56 -17.06 -0.17
CA SER A 94 2.63 -17.38 0.77
C SER A 94 2.86 -18.88 0.85
N GLN A 95 3.95 -19.42 0.29
CA GLN A 95 4.44 -20.76 0.64
C GLN A 95 5.97 -20.79 0.69
N LYS A 96 6.47 -20.92 1.93
CA LYS A 96 7.71 -21.55 2.41
C LYS A 96 8.89 -21.65 1.44
N GLU A 97 9.92 -20.86 1.72
CA GLU A 97 11.30 -21.24 1.42
C GLU A 97 11.80 -22.24 2.47
N GLU A 98 12.19 -23.43 2.01
CA GLU A 98 13.23 -24.27 2.62
C GLU A 98 14.16 -24.73 1.49
N PRO A 99 15.47 -24.49 1.55
CA PRO A 99 16.39 -25.09 0.60
C PRO A 99 16.75 -26.50 1.07
N LYS A 100 16.24 -27.53 0.37
CA LYS A 100 16.81 -28.88 0.46
C LYS A 100 17.99 -28.99 -0.49
N LEU A 101 19.18 -29.17 0.07
CA LEU A 101 20.35 -29.71 -0.62
C LEU A 101 20.02 -31.10 -1.16
N ALA A 102 20.12 -31.27 -2.47
CA ALA A 102 20.26 -32.56 -3.11
C ALA A 102 21.23 -32.41 -4.29
N GLU A 103 22.43 -32.97 -4.10
CA GLU A 103 23.38 -33.26 -5.16
C GLU A 103 22.71 -34.05 -6.29
N LYS A 104 22.97 -33.64 -7.53
CA LYS A 104 23.11 -34.58 -8.64
C LYS A 104 24.09 -34.04 -9.67
N ASP A 105 25.27 -34.64 -9.60
CA ASP A 105 26.28 -34.71 -10.64
C ASP A 105 25.70 -35.29 -11.94
N SER A 106 25.90 -34.58 -13.05
CA SER A 106 26.04 -35.14 -14.40
C SER A 106 26.48 -34.03 -15.36
N GLY A 107 27.72 -34.15 -15.81
CA GLY A 107 28.37 -33.20 -16.70
C GLY A 107 27.67 -33.04 -18.04
N GLN A 108 27.34 -31.79 -18.35
CA GLN A 108 27.19 -31.31 -19.72
C GLN A 108 27.76 -29.89 -19.76
N VAL A 109 28.94 -29.76 -20.37
CA VAL A 109 29.61 -28.47 -20.58
C VAL A 109 28.81 -27.71 -21.64
N LEU A 110 27.85 -26.90 -21.19
CA LEU A 110 27.22 -25.88 -22.02
C LEU A 110 28.29 -24.83 -22.38
N PRO A 111 28.41 -24.40 -23.66
CA PRO A 111 29.28 -23.29 -24.01
C PRO A 111 28.86 -22.06 -23.22
N ALA A 112 29.83 -21.34 -22.65
CA ALA A 112 29.59 -20.07 -21.97
C ALA A 112 28.71 -19.16 -22.87
N PRO A 113 27.66 -18.51 -22.33
CA PRO A 113 26.89 -17.55 -23.12
C PRO A 113 27.87 -16.49 -23.61
N ALA A 114 27.98 -16.34 -24.93
CA ALA A 114 28.75 -15.29 -25.55
C ALA A 114 28.41 -13.95 -24.88
N ALA A 115 29.44 -13.20 -24.50
CA ALA A 115 29.29 -11.90 -23.84
C ALA A 115 28.23 -11.08 -24.57
N SER A 116 27.15 -10.74 -23.83
CA SER A 116 26.09 -9.88 -24.33
C SER A 116 26.72 -8.60 -24.88
N PRO A 117 26.38 -8.17 -26.11
CA PRO A 117 26.95 -6.96 -26.70
C PRO A 117 26.73 -5.77 -25.74
N GLU A 118 27.74 -4.90 -25.63
CA GLU A 118 27.63 -3.72 -24.77
C GLU A 118 26.36 -2.93 -25.11
N PRO A 119 25.55 -2.55 -24.10
CA PRO A 119 24.28 -1.88 -24.35
C PRO A 119 24.53 -0.55 -25.06
N THR A 120 23.94 -0.40 -26.23
CA THR A 120 23.91 0.87 -26.98
C THR A 120 23.48 2.02 -26.05
N GLY A 121 23.99 3.24 -26.23
CA GLY A 121 23.69 4.37 -25.32
C GLY A 121 22.20 4.65 -25.08
N GLN A 122 21.33 4.36 -26.06
CA GLN A 122 19.86 4.42 -25.89
C GLN A 122 19.32 3.35 -24.94
N GLN A 123 19.89 2.14 -24.97
CA GLN A 123 19.52 1.01 -24.12
C GLN A 123 19.90 1.28 -22.67
N GLN A 124 21.05 1.94 -22.44
CA GLN A 124 21.48 2.41 -21.12
C GLN A 124 20.55 3.48 -20.55
N GLU A 125 20.08 4.44 -21.36
CA GLU A 125 19.10 5.46 -20.94
C GLU A 125 17.76 4.82 -20.53
N GLN A 126 17.29 3.82 -21.28
CA GLN A 126 16.08 3.05 -20.97
C GLN A 126 16.21 2.24 -19.68
N LEU A 127 17.36 1.60 -19.45
CA LEU A 127 17.62 0.86 -18.22
C LEU A 127 17.65 1.77 -17.00
N ARG A 128 18.30 2.94 -17.09
CA ARG A 128 18.32 3.93 -16.01
C ARG A 128 16.91 4.44 -15.70
N PHE A 129 16.08 4.67 -16.72
CA PHE A 129 14.69 5.08 -16.51
C PHE A 129 13.85 3.97 -15.85
N SER A 130 14.04 2.71 -16.26
CA SER A 130 13.37 1.55 -15.65
C SER A 130 13.76 1.34 -14.17
N GLN A 131 15.06 1.43 -13.87
CA GLN A 131 15.59 1.41 -12.51
C GLN A 131 15.02 2.56 -11.68
N GLY A 132 14.98 3.77 -12.24
CA GLY A 132 14.42 4.95 -11.59
C GLY A 132 12.95 4.78 -11.24
N MET A 133 12.14 4.24 -12.15
CA MET A 133 10.72 4.00 -11.88
C MET A 133 10.49 2.96 -10.79
N SER A 134 11.26 1.87 -10.79
CA SER A 134 11.17 0.84 -9.76
C SER A 134 11.53 1.42 -8.37
N LEU A 135 12.60 2.21 -8.29
CA LEU A 135 13.00 2.91 -7.07
C LEU A 135 11.96 3.95 -6.61
N CYS A 136 11.36 4.69 -7.54
CA CYS A 136 10.28 5.63 -7.24
C CYS A 136 9.11 4.93 -6.55
N VAL A 137 8.70 3.75 -7.02
CA VAL A 137 7.63 2.96 -6.40
C VAL A 137 8.04 2.52 -4.99
N CYS A 138 9.23 1.96 -4.80
CA CYS A 138 9.69 1.51 -3.47
C CYS A 138 9.78 2.65 -2.45
N TYR A 139 10.32 3.82 -2.85
CA TYR A 139 10.39 4.99 -1.97
C TYR A 139 9.01 5.56 -1.67
N ALA A 140 8.15 5.67 -2.69
CA ALA A 140 6.80 6.19 -2.51
C ALA A 140 5.95 5.31 -1.60
N ALA A 141 6.05 3.98 -1.69
CA ALA A 141 5.39 3.06 -0.76
C ALA A 141 5.85 3.31 0.68
N SER A 142 7.17 3.40 0.88
CA SER A 142 7.74 3.65 2.21
C SER A 142 7.31 5.00 2.80
N ILE A 143 7.30 6.06 1.99
CA ILE A 143 6.91 7.42 2.41
C ILE A 143 5.40 7.48 2.67
N GLY A 144 4.58 6.88 1.82
CA GLY A 144 3.11 6.88 1.94
C GLY A 144 2.64 6.26 3.26
N GLY A 145 3.28 5.16 3.69
CA GLY A 145 2.94 4.48 4.94
C GLY A 145 3.18 5.29 6.22
N ILE A 146 3.85 6.43 6.14
CA ILE A 146 4.07 7.34 7.28
C ILE A 146 2.78 8.12 7.62
N ALA A 147 1.94 8.43 6.62
CA ALA A 147 0.84 9.39 6.76
C ALA A 147 -0.26 8.96 7.74
N THR A 148 -0.51 7.66 7.88
CA THR A 148 -1.60 7.11 8.69
C THR A 148 -1.05 6.16 9.75
N LEU A 149 -1.78 6.03 10.87
CA LEU A 149 -1.43 5.07 11.91
C LEU A 149 -1.44 3.62 11.40
N THR A 150 -2.34 3.30 10.46
CA THR A 150 -2.49 1.94 9.92
C THR A 150 -1.55 1.61 8.77
N GLY A 151 -0.83 2.60 8.21
CA GLY A 151 0.03 2.41 7.04
C GLY A 151 1.24 1.51 7.34
N THR A 152 1.90 1.71 8.48
CA THR A 152 3.08 0.93 8.87
C THR A 152 3.05 0.46 10.31
N THR A 153 3.65 -0.70 10.57
CA THR A 153 3.75 -1.29 11.91
C THR A 153 4.40 -0.37 12.95
N PRO A 154 5.51 0.35 12.67
CA PRO A 154 6.13 1.23 13.65
C PRO A 154 5.19 2.33 14.18
N ASN A 155 4.28 2.84 13.35
CA ASN A 155 3.30 3.84 13.78
C ASN A 155 2.35 3.27 14.85
N LEU A 156 1.89 2.03 14.66
CA LEU A 156 1.07 1.32 15.64
C LEU A 156 1.83 0.99 16.92
N VAL A 157 3.12 0.61 16.81
CA VAL A 157 3.98 0.38 17.98
C VAL A 157 4.09 1.67 18.78
N LEU A 158 4.37 2.80 18.12
CA LEU A 158 4.52 4.09 18.78
C LEU A 158 3.24 4.50 19.50
N GLN A 159 2.08 4.37 18.86
CA GLN A 159 0.80 4.65 19.52
C GLN A 159 0.60 3.78 20.77
N GLY A 160 0.87 2.47 20.67
CA GLY A 160 0.75 1.55 21.82
C GLY A 160 1.72 1.89 22.95
N GLN A 161 2.96 2.26 22.64
CA GLN A 161 3.97 2.66 23.63
C GLN A 161 3.62 3.98 24.31
N VAL A 162 3.19 4.99 23.56
CA VAL A 162 2.80 6.29 24.12
C VAL A 162 1.64 6.14 25.09
N ASN A 163 0.65 5.31 24.76
CA ASN A 163 -0.48 5.02 25.65
C ASN A 163 -0.08 4.22 26.90
N SER A 164 0.94 3.35 26.79
CA SER A 164 1.45 2.60 27.94
C SER A 164 2.34 3.44 28.86
N LEU A 165 3.21 4.29 28.30
CA LEU A 165 4.17 5.11 29.04
C LEU A 165 3.51 6.35 29.66
N PHE A 166 2.50 6.91 29.01
CA PHE A 166 1.80 8.12 29.47
C PHE A 166 0.28 7.90 29.55
N PRO A 167 -0.23 7.14 30.54
CA PRO A 167 -1.66 6.82 30.62
C PRO A 167 -2.59 8.04 30.78
N GLN A 168 -2.08 9.16 31.33
CA GLN A 168 -2.84 10.40 31.51
C GLN A 168 -2.73 11.37 30.31
N ASN A 169 -2.24 10.91 29.17
CA ASN A 169 -2.04 11.74 27.99
C ASN A 169 -3.35 12.16 27.27
N GLY A 170 -4.53 11.73 27.73
CA GLY A 170 -5.81 12.10 27.11
C GLY A 170 -5.93 11.70 25.62
N ASN A 171 -5.33 10.56 25.21
CA ASN A 171 -5.34 10.08 23.83
C ASN A 171 -4.80 11.09 22.80
N VAL A 172 -3.74 11.85 23.15
CA VAL A 172 -3.09 12.82 22.23
C VAL A 172 -2.74 12.20 20.87
N VAL A 173 -2.35 10.92 20.83
CA VAL A 173 -2.04 10.20 19.58
C VAL A 173 -3.25 9.39 19.13
N ASN A 174 -4.19 10.06 18.48
CA ASN A 174 -5.32 9.45 17.80
C ASN A 174 -5.13 9.52 16.27
N PHE A 175 -6.02 8.86 15.52
CA PHE A 175 -5.93 8.85 14.06
C PHE A 175 -5.92 10.25 13.45
N ALA A 176 -6.78 11.15 13.92
CA ALA A 176 -6.91 12.50 13.38
C ALA A 176 -5.66 13.35 13.67
N SER A 177 -5.16 13.33 14.90
CA SER A 177 -3.98 14.09 15.32
C SER A 177 -2.71 13.57 14.65
N TRP A 178 -2.54 12.24 14.56
CA TRP A 178 -1.43 11.64 13.83
C TRP A 178 -1.47 12.00 12.36
N PHE A 179 -2.64 11.91 11.71
CA PHE A 179 -2.77 12.28 10.31
C PHE A 179 -2.45 13.77 10.09
N GLY A 180 -2.96 14.66 10.95
CA GLY A 180 -2.67 16.09 10.90
C GLY A 180 -1.17 16.41 11.01
N PHE A 181 -0.42 15.62 11.78
CA PHE A 181 1.03 15.75 11.94
C PHE A 181 1.82 15.08 10.79
N ALA A 182 1.50 13.83 10.45
CA ALA A 182 2.30 12.99 9.58
C ALA A 182 1.99 13.19 8.09
N PHE A 183 0.74 13.52 7.72
CA PHE A 183 0.37 13.72 6.32
C PHE A 183 1.12 14.89 5.66
N PRO A 184 1.24 16.09 6.29
CA PRO A 184 2.05 17.17 5.72
C PRO A 184 3.52 16.77 5.54
N THR A 185 4.10 16.09 6.54
CA THR A 185 5.48 15.60 6.47
C THR A 185 5.66 14.58 5.34
N MET A 186 4.70 13.66 5.18
CA MET A 186 4.70 12.69 4.08
C MET A 186 4.63 13.40 2.71
N ALA A 187 3.78 14.41 2.55
CA ALA A 187 3.67 15.16 1.29
C ALA A 187 4.97 15.90 0.95
N ILE A 188 5.62 16.52 1.94
CA ILE A 188 6.92 17.18 1.78
C ILE A 188 8.00 16.17 1.40
N LEU A 189 8.10 15.05 2.12
CA LEU A 189 9.09 14.00 1.84
C LEU A 189 8.87 13.38 0.46
N LEU A 190 7.61 13.19 0.04
CA LEU A 190 7.28 12.66 -1.28
C LEU A 190 7.72 13.63 -2.39
N LEU A 191 7.49 14.93 -2.21
CA LEU A 191 7.93 15.96 -3.15
C LEU A 191 9.45 16.04 -3.24
N LEU A 192 10.15 15.99 -2.09
CA LEU A 192 11.62 15.99 -2.03
C LEU A 192 12.20 14.73 -2.68
N SER A 193 11.61 13.56 -2.40
CA SER A 193 12.01 12.29 -3.02
C SER A 193 11.79 12.31 -4.53
N TRP A 194 10.65 12.83 -4.98
CA TRP A 194 10.36 13.01 -6.40
C TRP A 194 11.38 13.93 -7.08
N LEU A 195 11.70 15.08 -6.47
CA LEU A 195 12.68 16.01 -6.99
C LEU A 195 14.08 15.38 -7.06
N TRP A 196 14.48 14.66 -6.02
CA TRP A 196 15.76 13.95 -5.96
C TRP A 196 15.88 12.89 -7.06
N LEU A 197 14.84 12.05 -7.22
CA LEU A 197 14.82 10.99 -8.22
C LEU A 197 14.72 11.56 -9.65
N GLN A 198 14.03 12.67 -9.85
CA GLN A 198 14.04 13.43 -11.10
C GLN A 198 15.47 13.84 -11.48
N ILE A 199 16.21 14.45 -10.55
CA ILE A 199 17.58 14.92 -10.79
C ILE A 199 18.51 13.74 -11.09
N LEU A 200 18.40 12.65 -10.34
CA LEU A 200 19.29 11.49 -10.46
C LEU A 200 19.09 10.71 -11.77
N PHE A 201 17.84 10.53 -12.20
CA PHE A 201 17.51 9.68 -13.35
C PHE A 201 17.22 10.45 -14.65
N LEU A 202 16.64 11.64 -14.59
CA LEU A 202 16.30 12.45 -15.78
C LEU A 202 17.23 13.67 -15.95
N GLY A 203 18.12 13.95 -14.99
CA GLY A 203 19.07 15.06 -15.03
C GLY A 203 18.44 16.44 -14.86
N PHE A 204 19.26 17.50 -14.92
CA PHE A 204 18.84 18.90 -14.70
C PHE A 204 18.03 19.52 -15.85
N ASN A 205 17.78 18.80 -16.95
CA ASN A 205 17.10 19.34 -18.13
C ASN A 205 15.57 19.33 -17.98
N PHE A 206 15.04 20.08 -17.01
CA PHE A 206 13.60 20.21 -16.72
C PHE A 206 12.75 20.53 -17.96
N ARG A 207 13.26 21.34 -18.89
CA ARG A 207 12.55 21.73 -20.12
C ARG A 207 12.27 20.54 -21.06
N LYS A 208 13.21 19.58 -21.14
CA LYS A 208 13.07 18.35 -21.93
C LYS A 208 12.19 17.33 -21.19
N ASN A 209 12.30 17.26 -19.86
CA ASN A 209 11.56 16.34 -18.99
C ASN A 209 10.07 16.68 -18.87
N PHE A 210 9.73 17.98 -18.95
CA PHE A 210 8.35 18.46 -19.00
C PHE A 210 7.72 18.40 -20.42
N GLY A 211 8.45 17.87 -21.42
CA GLY A 211 7.86 17.45 -22.69
C GLY A 211 7.88 18.46 -23.84
N PHE A 212 8.84 19.39 -23.91
CA PHE A 212 9.05 20.22 -25.11
C PHE A 212 9.75 19.45 -26.25
N GLY A 213 9.19 18.32 -26.70
CA GLY A 213 9.71 17.54 -27.83
C GLY A 213 8.74 16.48 -28.35
N GLY A 214 8.55 16.41 -29.67
CA GLY A 214 7.53 15.57 -30.33
C GLY A 214 7.61 14.06 -30.00
N GLN A 215 8.82 13.49 -29.91
CA GLN A 215 9.00 12.07 -29.55
C GLN A 215 8.54 11.72 -28.12
N ALA A 216 8.55 12.67 -27.19
CA ALA A 216 8.09 12.42 -25.82
C ALA A 216 6.55 12.31 -25.75
N GLN A 217 5.84 12.95 -26.68
CA GLN A 217 4.39 12.99 -26.72
C GLN A 217 3.77 11.70 -27.29
N GLU A 218 4.41 11.07 -28.29
CA GLU A 218 3.99 9.76 -28.80
C GLU A 218 4.18 8.65 -27.75
N ARG A 219 5.34 8.63 -27.08
CA ARG A 219 5.63 7.70 -25.98
C ARG A 219 4.65 7.87 -24.81
N ALA A 220 4.34 9.12 -24.48
CA ALA A 220 3.30 9.46 -23.51
C ALA A 220 1.93 8.87 -23.90
N GLN A 221 1.49 9.06 -25.15
CA GLN A 221 0.22 8.49 -25.62
C GLN A 221 0.19 6.96 -25.59
N ALA A 222 1.31 6.29 -25.88
CA ALA A 222 1.41 4.83 -25.78
C ALA A 222 1.21 4.35 -24.33
N ALA A 223 1.90 4.96 -23.37
CA ALA A 223 1.73 4.65 -21.94
C ALA A 223 0.28 4.88 -21.47
N PHE A 224 -0.39 5.93 -21.95
CA PHE A 224 -1.76 6.25 -21.58
C PHE A 224 -2.73 5.20 -22.09
N ARG A 225 -2.56 4.75 -23.35
CA ARG A 225 -3.39 3.68 -23.92
C ARG A 225 -3.29 2.40 -23.10
N VAL A 226 -2.12 2.07 -22.57
CA VAL A 226 -1.93 0.88 -21.74
C VAL A 226 -2.68 1.01 -20.41
N ILE A 227 -2.52 2.13 -19.71
CA ILE A 227 -3.24 2.40 -18.45
C ILE A 227 -4.76 2.42 -18.71
N GLN A 228 -5.19 2.98 -19.83
CA GLN A 228 -6.61 3.03 -20.20
C GLN A 228 -7.15 1.63 -20.53
N THR A 229 -6.40 0.79 -21.24
CA THR A 229 -6.78 -0.59 -21.52
C THR A 229 -6.90 -1.39 -20.22
N GLU A 230 -5.94 -1.24 -19.31
CA GLU A 230 -6.01 -1.87 -17.98
C GLU A 230 -7.20 -1.37 -17.16
N HIS A 231 -7.51 -0.07 -17.20
CA HIS A 231 -8.70 0.46 -16.53
C HIS A 231 -9.99 -0.08 -17.16
N LYS A 232 -10.04 -0.23 -18.49
CA LYS A 232 -11.20 -0.81 -19.19
C LYS A 232 -11.37 -2.30 -18.88
N ARG A 233 -10.28 -3.05 -18.70
CA ARG A 233 -10.29 -4.47 -18.31
C ARG A 233 -10.95 -4.71 -16.95
N LEU A 234 -10.92 -3.73 -16.03
CA LEU A 234 -11.61 -3.82 -14.73
C LEU A 234 -13.15 -3.77 -14.83
N GLY A 235 -13.72 -3.44 -15.99
CA GLY A 235 -15.17 -3.39 -16.17
C GLY A 235 -15.91 -2.37 -15.29
N PRO A 236 -17.26 -2.39 -15.27
CA PRO A 236 -18.07 -1.55 -14.41
C PRO A 236 -17.90 -1.92 -12.93
N MET A 237 -18.05 -0.92 -12.05
CA MET A 237 -17.87 -1.09 -10.60
C MET A 237 -18.96 -2.01 -10.03
N SER A 238 -18.54 -3.14 -9.46
CA SER A 238 -19.43 -4.12 -8.83
C SER A 238 -20.14 -3.56 -7.60
N PHE A 239 -21.22 -4.23 -7.15
CA PHE A 239 -21.89 -3.84 -5.91
C PHE A 239 -20.95 -3.93 -4.71
N ALA A 240 -20.20 -5.02 -4.60
CA ALA A 240 -19.21 -5.21 -3.55
C ALA A 240 -18.15 -4.10 -3.51
N GLU A 241 -17.61 -3.69 -4.67
CA GLU A 241 -16.65 -2.58 -4.74
C GLU A 241 -17.25 -1.28 -4.19
N LYS A 242 -18.52 -0.99 -4.51
CA LYS A 242 -19.23 0.19 -4.00
C LYS A 242 -19.48 0.08 -2.50
N ALA A 243 -19.92 -1.07 -2.02
CA ALA A 243 -20.16 -1.32 -0.59
C ALA A 243 -18.88 -1.15 0.24
N VAL A 244 -17.77 -1.74 -0.20
CA VAL A 244 -16.45 -1.57 0.44
C VAL A 244 -16.00 -0.11 0.39
N SER A 245 -16.23 0.59 -0.73
CA SER A 245 -15.92 2.03 -0.83
C SER A 245 -16.70 2.85 0.20
N VAL A 246 -18.00 2.60 0.35
CA VAL A 246 -18.85 3.28 1.33
C VAL A 246 -18.39 2.99 2.75
N LEU A 247 -18.11 1.72 3.08
CA LEU A 247 -17.61 1.32 4.40
C LEU A 247 -16.24 1.92 4.72
N PHE A 248 -15.35 2.00 3.72
CA PHE A 248 -14.04 2.61 3.85
C PHE A 248 -14.14 4.12 4.10
N VAL A 249 -14.95 4.85 3.32
CA VAL A 249 -15.19 6.29 3.56
C VAL A 249 -15.83 6.50 4.93
N THR A 250 -16.80 5.65 5.30
CA THR A 250 -17.44 5.69 6.62
C THR A 250 -16.42 5.51 7.74
N LEU A 251 -15.53 4.52 7.64
CA LEU A 251 -14.44 4.32 8.60
C LEU A 251 -13.57 5.56 8.75
N VAL A 252 -13.12 6.14 7.63
CA VAL A 252 -12.26 7.34 7.65
C VAL A 252 -13.00 8.51 8.30
N VAL A 253 -14.27 8.74 7.95
CA VAL A 253 -15.08 9.80 8.57
C VAL A 253 -15.23 9.56 10.06
N LEU A 254 -15.53 8.34 10.50
CA LEU A 254 -15.66 8.02 11.93
C LEU A 254 -14.34 8.25 12.68
N TRP A 255 -13.19 7.90 12.10
CA TRP A 255 -11.89 8.20 12.70
C TRP A 255 -11.63 9.70 12.86
N PHE A 256 -11.87 10.51 11.82
CA PHE A 256 -11.64 11.95 11.90
C PHE A 256 -12.62 12.68 12.82
N THR A 257 -13.85 12.17 12.96
CA THR A 257 -14.91 12.80 13.76
C THR A 257 -14.95 12.29 15.20
N ARG A 258 -14.15 11.27 15.57
CA ARG A 258 -14.15 10.63 16.91
C ARG A 258 -13.70 11.61 18.00
N GLU A 259 -12.50 12.15 17.84
CA GLU A 259 -11.86 13.13 18.74
C GLU A 259 -10.98 14.08 17.91
N PRO A 260 -11.60 14.98 17.13
CA PRO A 260 -10.85 15.86 16.21
C PRO A 260 -9.95 16.87 16.94
N GLY A 261 -10.21 17.13 18.24
CA GLY A 261 -9.48 18.11 19.05
C GLY A 261 -9.93 19.57 18.88
N PHE A 262 -10.66 19.90 17.81
CA PHE A 262 -11.17 21.26 17.55
C PHE A 262 -12.70 21.41 17.75
N PHE A 263 -13.46 20.32 17.72
CA PHE A 263 -14.86 20.27 18.16
C PHE A 263 -15.11 19.02 19.01
N LEU A 264 -16.22 19.01 19.76
CA LEU A 264 -16.65 17.83 20.52
C LEU A 264 -16.96 16.68 19.56
N GLY A 265 -16.05 15.72 19.47
CA GLY A 265 -16.22 14.57 18.59
C GLY A 265 -17.33 13.63 19.07
N TRP A 266 -17.83 12.78 18.17
CA TRP A 266 -18.94 11.87 18.50
C TRP A 266 -18.55 10.86 19.59
N GLY A 267 -17.25 10.56 19.75
CA GLY A 267 -16.76 9.68 20.80
C GLY A 267 -17.08 10.22 22.19
N ASN A 268 -16.81 11.51 22.42
CA ASN A 268 -17.06 12.19 23.69
C ASN A 268 -18.56 12.43 23.94
N LEU A 269 -19.37 12.56 22.89
CA LEU A 269 -20.82 12.83 23.01
C LEU A 269 -21.66 11.56 23.19
N ALA A 270 -21.34 10.49 22.46
CA ALA A 270 -22.13 9.26 22.45
C ALA A 270 -21.69 8.26 23.52
N PHE A 271 -20.41 8.24 23.89
CA PHE A 271 -19.84 7.30 24.87
C PHE A 271 -18.86 7.98 25.84
N PRO A 272 -19.31 8.95 26.67
CA PRO A 272 -18.46 9.56 27.67
C PRO A 272 -18.13 8.57 28.81
N ASP A 273 -16.86 8.54 29.20
CA ASP A 273 -16.37 7.93 30.45
C ASP A 273 -16.66 8.85 31.65
N GLU A 274 -16.41 8.38 32.88
CA GLU A 274 -16.64 9.16 34.12
C GLU A 274 -15.88 10.51 34.15
N GLU A 275 -14.81 10.63 33.37
CA GLU A 275 -14.01 11.85 33.21
C GLU A 275 -14.42 12.71 31.99
N GLY A 276 -15.45 12.30 31.22
CA GLY A 276 -15.92 12.99 30.01
C GLY A 276 -15.12 12.72 28.74
N ASN A 277 -14.19 11.75 28.77
CA ASN A 277 -13.40 11.30 27.62
C ASN A 277 -14.14 10.18 26.84
N SER A 278 -13.87 9.99 25.55
CA SER A 278 -14.50 8.92 24.76
C SER A 278 -14.04 7.53 25.23
N MET A 279 -14.98 6.67 25.64
CA MET A 279 -14.72 5.24 25.82
C MET A 279 -14.42 4.53 24.49
N ALA A 280 -14.92 5.08 23.37
CA ALA A 280 -14.67 4.54 22.04
C ALA A 280 -13.28 4.93 21.54
N SER A 281 -12.44 3.94 21.24
CA SER A 281 -11.10 4.13 20.65
C SER A 281 -11.12 4.00 19.12
N ASP A 282 -10.03 4.39 18.46
CA ASP A 282 -9.84 4.17 17.02
C ASP A 282 -9.94 2.67 16.64
N ALA A 283 -9.55 1.79 17.57
CA ALA A 283 -9.65 0.34 17.40
C ALA A 283 -11.12 -0.14 17.45
N THR A 284 -11.95 0.45 18.31
CA THR A 284 -13.39 0.14 18.42
C THR A 284 -14.10 0.39 17.08
N VAL A 285 -13.85 1.54 16.46
CA VAL A 285 -14.40 1.90 15.14
C VAL A 285 -13.95 0.90 14.08
N ALA A 286 -12.67 0.58 14.06
CA ALA A 286 -12.11 -0.31 13.04
C ALA A 286 -12.62 -1.75 13.16
N ILE A 287 -12.83 -2.25 14.38
CA ILE A 287 -13.44 -3.57 14.62
C ILE A 287 -14.92 -3.54 14.26
N PHE A 288 -15.66 -2.48 14.58
CA PHE A 288 -17.07 -2.34 14.22
C PHE A 288 -17.27 -2.42 12.69
N ILE A 289 -16.52 -1.65 11.91
CA ILE A 289 -16.55 -1.72 10.44
C ILE A 289 -16.06 -3.10 9.96
N GLY A 290 -15.04 -3.67 10.61
CA GLY A 290 -14.56 -5.02 10.35
C GLY A 290 -15.66 -6.09 10.48
N VAL A 291 -16.49 -6.02 11.51
CA VAL A 291 -17.64 -6.92 11.72
C VAL A 291 -18.71 -6.70 10.66
N ILE A 292 -18.98 -5.45 10.28
CA ILE A 292 -19.92 -5.13 9.19
C ILE A 292 -19.48 -5.74 7.86
N LEU A 293 -18.18 -5.80 7.56
CA LEU A 293 -17.66 -6.46 6.36
C LEU A 293 -17.98 -7.96 6.30
N PHE A 294 -18.15 -8.64 7.45
CA PHE A 294 -18.60 -10.04 7.49
C PHE A 294 -20.12 -10.19 7.43
N LEU A 295 -20.88 -9.13 7.68
CA LEU A 295 -22.35 -9.14 7.67
C LEU A 295 -22.92 -8.73 6.31
N VAL A 296 -22.28 -7.80 5.62
CA VAL A 296 -22.78 -7.24 4.36
C VAL A 296 -22.54 -8.23 3.21
N PRO A 297 -23.56 -8.57 2.41
CA PRO A 297 -23.42 -9.45 1.26
C PRO A 297 -22.66 -8.78 0.10
N SER A 298 -21.98 -9.59 -0.71
CA SER A 298 -21.24 -9.13 -1.90
C SER A 298 -22.13 -8.70 -3.07
N ASP A 299 -23.38 -9.19 -3.10
CA ASP A 299 -24.38 -8.87 -4.11
C ASP A 299 -25.72 -8.57 -3.46
N ILE A 300 -26.58 -7.84 -4.18
CA ILE A 300 -27.91 -7.47 -3.68
C ILE A 300 -28.76 -8.75 -3.60
N PRO A 301 -29.16 -9.20 -2.40
CA PRO A 301 -29.99 -10.38 -2.28
C PRO A 301 -31.40 -10.04 -2.79
N GLY A 302 -31.74 -10.55 -3.99
CA GLY A 302 -33.12 -10.50 -4.50
C GLY A 302 -33.31 -10.12 -5.97
N LEU A 303 -32.27 -9.71 -6.73
CA LEU A 303 -32.44 -9.38 -8.16
C LEU A 303 -31.88 -10.42 -9.14
N THR A 304 -30.98 -11.29 -8.71
CA THR A 304 -30.37 -12.32 -9.56
C THR A 304 -30.81 -13.69 -9.09
N GLN A 305 -31.90 -14.17 -9.69
CA GLN A 305 -32.28 -15.57 -9.64
C GLN A 305 -31.19 -16.37 -10.38
N ASP A 306 -30.71 -17.46 -9.79
CA ASP A 306 -29.70 -18.33 -10.40
C ASP A 306 -30.24 -18.80 -11.77
N PRO A 307 -29.61 -18.46 -12.92
CA PRO A 307 -30.12 -18.85 -14.24
C PRO A 307 -30.13 -20.38 -14.43
N GLU A 308 -29.33 -21.11 -13.65
CA GLU A 308 -29.25 -22.58 -13.70
C GLU A 308 -30.20 -23.29 -12.72
N ASN A 309 -30.75 -22.61 -11.69
CA ASN A 309 -31.62 -23.23 -10.68
C ASN A 309 -32.70 -22.26 -10.15
N PRO A 310 -33.84 -22.11 -10.85
CA PRO A 310 -34.94 -21.26 -10.40
C PRO A 310 -35.58 -21.86 -9.12
N GLY A 311 -35.24 -21.33 -7.95
CA GLY A 311 -35.87 -21.70 -6.67
C GLY A 311 -34.94 -21.79 -5.46
N ARG A 312 -33.61 -21.77 -5.65
CA ARG A 312 -32.66 -21.66 -4.53
C ARG A 312 -32.08 -20.25 -4.47
N LEU A 313 -32.47 -19.49 -3.44
CA LEU A 313 -31.78 -18.27 -3.06
C LEU A 313 -30.39 -18.66 -2.54
N LYS A 314 -29.36 -18.65 -3.39
CA LYS A 314 -27.98 -18.73 -2.93
C LYS A 314 -27.64 -17.39 -2.29
N ALA A 315 -27.55 -17.36 -0.97
CA ALA A 315 -27.09 -16.17 -0.27
C ALA A 315 -25.70 -15.80 -0.81
N PRO A 316 -25.50 -14.60 -1.37
CA PRO A 316 -24.20 -14.17 -1.84
C PRO A 316 -23.20 -14.19 -0.67
N PRO A 317 -21.93 -14.53 -0.92
CA PRO A 317 -20.92 -14.52 0.14
C PRO A 317 -20.81 -13.12 0.76
N ALA A 318 -20.39 -13.03 2.01
CA ALA A 318 -20.11 -11.74 2.63
C ALA A 318 -18.98 -11.01 1.89
N LEU A 319 -18.87 -9.69 2.07
CA LEU A 319 -17.77 -8.89 1.51
C LEU A 319 -16.39 -9.41 1.93
N LEU A 320 -16.30 -10.02 3.11
CA LEU A 320 -15.09 -10.62 3.63
C LEU A 320 -15.38 -12.00 4.24
N ASN A 321 -14.58 -13.00 3.86
CA ASN A 321 -14.64 -14.36 4.42
C ASN A 321 -13.44 -14.63 5.32
N TRP A 322 -13.63 -15.47 6.34
CA TRP A 322 -12.55 -15.81 7.28
C TRP A 322 -11.34 -16.44 6.58
N LYS A 323 -11.57 -17.24 5.53
CA LYS A 323 -10.49 -17.85 4.74
C LYS A 323 -9.55 -16.79 4.14
N ILE A 324 -10.12 -15.76 3.51
CA ILE A 324 -9.37 -14.65 2.91
C ILE A 324 -8.58 -13.89 3.99
N VAL A 325 -9.23 -13.63 5.12
CA VAL A 325 -8.59 -12.94 6.25
C VAL A 325 -7.44 -13.76 6.80
N ASN A 326 -7.62 -15.05 7.03
CA ASN A 326 -6.58 -15.91 7.57
C ASN A 326 -5.36 -15.99 6.65
N GLU A 327 -5.58 -16.02 5.33
CA GLU A 327 -4.52 -16.08 4.32
C GLU A 327 -3.79 -14.74 4.16
N LYS A 328 -4.51 -13.61 4.11
CA LYS A 328 -3.93 -12.29 3.83
C LYS A 328 -3.50 -11.52 5.08
N MET A 329 -3.96 -11.89 6.26
CA MET A 329 -3.61 -11.18 7.49
C MET A 329 -2.16 -11.45 7.89
N PRO A 330 -1.36 -10.39 8.16
CA PRO A 330 0.02 -10.57 8.60
C PRO A 330 0.05 -10.92 10.10
N TRP A 331 -0.27 -12.16 10.44
CA TRP A 331 -0.29 -12.67 11.82
C TRP A 331 1.03 -12.43 12.55
N ASN A 332 2.15 -12.52 11.84
CA ASN A 332 3.48 -12.24 12.36
C ASN A 332 3.56 -10.85 13.00
N ILE A 333 2.94 -9.84 12.39
CA ILE A 333 2.94 -8.47 12.91
C ILE A 333 2.13 -8.39 14.21
N VAL A 334 0.94 -9.02 14.23
CA VAL A 334 0.06 -9.02 15.41
C VAL A 334 0.73 -9.73 16.59
N ILE A 335 1.34 -10.88 16.34
CA ILE A 335 2.06 -11.66 17.36
C ILE A 335 3.33 -10.93 17.81
N LEU A 336 4.09 -10.35 16.90
CA LEU A 336 5.31 -9.59 17.22
C LEU A 336 5.00 -8.36 18.08
N LEU A 337 3.93 -7.62 17.76
CA LEU A 337 3.45 -6.51 18.58
C LEU A 337 3.10 -6.98 20.00
N GLY A 338 2.26 -8.01 20.11
CA GLY A 338 1.87 -8.56 21.42
C GLY A 338 3.06 -9.09 22.24
N GLY A 339 3.95 -9.83 21.60
CA GLY A 339 5.19 -10.34 22.22
C GLY A 339 6.16 -9.22 22.62
N GLY A 340 6.29 -8.18 21.81
CA GLY A 340 7.11 -7.01 22.10
C GLY A 340 6.63 -6.26 23.34
N PHE A 341 5.31 -6.02 23.46
CA PHE A 341 4.73 -5.42 24.68
C PHE A 341 4.89 -6.32 25.90
N ALA A 342 4.70 -7.64 25.74
CA ALA A 342 4.88 -8.60 26.84
C ALA A 342 6.34 -8.65 27.32
N LEU A 343 7.31 -8.60 26.40
CA LEU A 343 8.74 -8.59 26.72
C LEU A 343 9.16 -7.29 27.38
N ALA A 344 8.67 -6.15 26.90
CA ALA A 344 8.91 -4.84 27.53
C ALA A 344 8.41 -4.83 28.98
N LYS A 345 7.15 -5.24 29.20
CA LYS A 345 6.56 -5.32 30.54
C LYS A 345 7.26 -6.35 31.43
N GLY A 346 7.65 -7.50 30.89
CA GLY A 346 8.42 -8.51 31.62
C GLY A 346 9.81 -8.02 32.04
N SER A 347 10.44 -7.18 31.21
CA SER A 347 11.74 -6.57 31.50
C SER A 347 11.65 -5.47 32.55
N GLU A 348 10.55 -4.73 32.61
CA GLU A 348 10.27 -3.76 33.69
C GLU A 348 10.07 -4.46 35.04
N VAL A 349 9.27 -5.54 35.08
CA VAL A 349 8.99 -6.29 36.32
C VAL A 349 10.25 -7.01 36.84
N ARG A 350 11.15 -7.44 35.94
CA ARG A 350 12.46 -8.02 36.28
C ARG A 350 13.62 -7.04 36.04
N GLY A 351 13.40 -5.74 36.23
CA GLY A 351 14.43 -4.73 36.00
C GLY A 351 15.79 -5.17 36.57
N PRO A 352 16.91 -4.91 35.86
CA PRO A 352 18.22 -5.28 36.35
C PRO A 352 18.36 -4.72 37.76
N ARG A 353 18.77 -5.58 38.73
CA ARG A 353 19.23 -5.13 40.05
C ARG A 353 20.01 -3.84 39.83
N PRO A 354 19.79 -2.76 40.61
CA PRO A 354 20.57 -1.55 40.46
C PRO A 354 22.03 -1.96 40.56
N LEU A 355 22.73 -1.96 39.43
CA LEU A 355 24.17 -2.06 39.41
C LEU A 355 24.61 -0.85 40.25
N PRO A 356 25.41 -1.06 41.32
CA PRO A 356 25.88 0.05 42.13
C PRO A 356 26.44 1.09 41.17
N ARG A 357 26.03 2.35 41.37
CA ARG A 357 26.50 3.50 40.58
C ARG A 357 28.03 3.58 40.73
N LEU A 358 28.76 2.82 39.93
CA LEU A 358 30.23 2.76 39.89
C LEU A 358 30.82 3.97 39.13
N TRP A 359 30.00 4.99 38.83
CA TRP A 359 30.40 6.18 38.06
C TRP A 359 30.20 7.50 38.81
N GLU A 360 29.54 7.51 39.96
CA GLU A 360 29.57 8.67 40.85
C GLU A 360 30.67 8.41 41.89
N GLY A 361 31.87 8.90 41.58
CA GLY A 361 32.93 8.98 42.57
C GLY A 361 32.50 9.92 43.68
N ASP A 362 32.10 9.35 44.82
CA ASP A 362 31.93 10.11 46.05
C ASP A 362 33.28 10.77 46.41
N PRO A 363 33.35 12.11 46.56
CA PRO A 363 34.51 12.73 47.16
C PRO A 363 34.52 12.38 48.65
N VAL A 364 35.64 11.78 49.06
CA VAL A 364 35.98 11.53 50.47
C VAL A 364 35.89 12.83 51.26
N ALA A 365 35.10 12.81 52.34
CA ALA A 365 35.25 13.69 53.50
C ALA A 365 34.95 12.89 54.77
#